data_AF-A0A0B8NQA7-F1
#
_entry.id   AF-A0A0B8NQA7-F1
#
_cell.length_a   1.000
_cell.length_b   1.000
_cell.length_c   1.000
_cell.angle_alpha   90.00
_cell.angle_beta   90.00
_cell.angle_gamma   90.00
#
_symmetry.space_group_name_H-M   'P 1'
#
loop_
_entity.id
_entity.type
_entity.pdbx_description
1 polymer ?
#
loop_
_entity_poly.entity_id
_entity_poly.type
_entity_poly.pdbx_seq_one_letter_code
_entity_poly.pdbx_strand_id
1 'polypeptide(L)' 'MLLEQSSTMADKVDVAFSDAVHSIPGGFYEFAKRYQDNQGELYHGFVAASADKIFESTNN' A
#
# COMPACT_ATOMS: atom_id res chain seq x y z
N MET A 1 3.80 -13.49 13.27
CA MET A 1 3.38 -12.87 11.99
C MET A 1 4.46 -13.23 10.98
N LEU A 2 4.13 -13.93 9.88
CA LEU A 2 5.11 -14.42 8.87
C LEU A 2 5.24 -13.46 7.66
N LEU A 3 4.76 -12.23 7.83
CA LEU A 3 4.71 -11.19 6.82
C LEU A 3 4.99 -9.85 7.50
N GLU A 4 5.94 -9.09 6.97
CA GLU A 4 6.18 -7.69 7.31
C GLU A 4 5.93 -6.85 6.07
N GLN A 5 5.22 -5.73 6.22
CA GLN A 5 4.87 -4.83 5.13
C GLN A 5 5.17 -3.37 5.50
N SER A 6 5.62 -2.60 4.52
CA SER A 6 5.76 -1.15 4.59
C SER A 6 5.41 -0.53 3.23
N SER A 7 5.14 0.77 3.20
CA SER A 7 4.82 1.50 1.97
C SER A 7 5.44 2.89 1.97
N THR A 8 5.58 3.48 0.78
CA THR A 8 5.84 4.91 0.62
C THR A 8 4.56 5.72 0.84
N MET A 9 4.71 7.04 1.02
CA MET A 9 3.60 7.95 0.81
C MET A 9 3.18 7.92 -0.67
N ALA A 10 1.89 8.13 -0.95
CA ALA A 10 1.42 8.26 -2.31
C ALA A 10 1.89 9.59 -2.91
N ASP A 11 2.40 9.55 -4.14
CA ASP A 11 2.68 10.77 -4.90
C ASP A 11 1.36 11.45 -5.30
N LYS A 12 1.40 12.76 -5.54
CA LYS A 12 0.23 13.49 -6.08
C LYS A 12 0.30 13.56 -7.60
N VAL A 13 -0.85 13.45 -8.23
CA VAL A 13 -1.02 13.55 -9.68
C VAL A 13 -2.14 14.53 -10.00
N ASP A 14 -1.93 15.33 -11.04
CA ASP A 14 -2.95 16.26 -11.53
C ASP A 14 -3.90 15.53 -12.47
N VAL A 15 -5.19 15.58 -12.15
CA VAL A 15 -6.25 14.94 -12.92
C VAL A 15 -7.23 16.01 -13.39
N ALA A 16 -7.52 16.00 -14.69
CA ALA A 16 -8.53 16.88 -15.28
C ALA A 16 -9.94 16.30 -15.05
N PHE A 17 -10.73 16.98 -14.24
CA PHE A 17 -12.16 16.75 -14.06
C PHE A 17 -12.95 17.63 -15.04
N SER A 18 -14.27 17.44 -15.10
CA SER A 18 -15.15 18.19 -16.00
C SER A 18 -15.19 19.70 -15.71
N ASP A 19 -14.84 20.10 -14.50
CA ASP A 19 -14.93 21.48 -13.98
C ASP A 19 -13.56 22.09 -13.68
N ALA A 20 -12.57 21.31 -13.26
CA ALA A 20 -11.21 21.81 -12.99
C ALA A 20 -10.14 20.70 -13.01
N VAL A 21 -8.87 21.11 -12.95
CA VAL A 21 -7.75 20.19 -12.67
C VAL A 21 -7.52 20.15 -11.17
N HIS A 22 -7.50 18.95 -10.59
CA HIS A 22 -7.25 18.76 -9.17
C HIS A 22 -6.03 17.86 -8.95
N SER A 23 -5.21 18.24 -7.96
CA SER A 23 -4.08 17.43 -7.51
C SER A 23 -4.56 16.43 -6.46
N ILE A 24 -4.57 15.15 -6.82
CA ILE A 24 -5.09 14.07 -5.97
C ILE A 24 -3.99 13.04 -5.66
N PRO A 25 -4.11 12.26 -4.58
CA PRO A 25 -3.22 11.12 -4.37
C PRO A 25 -3.30 10.15 -5.55
N GLY A 26 -2.13 9.79 -6.08
CA GLY A 26 -1.95 8.81 -7.14
C GLY A 26 -1.63 7.43 -6.56
N GLY A 27 -0.47 6.88 -6.92
CA GLY A 27 0.01 5.58 -6.43
C GLY A 27 1.06 5.71 -5.34
N PHE A 28 1.27 4.61 -4.62
CA PHE A 28 2.37 4.40 -3.69
C PHE A 28 3.08 3.08 -4.02
N TYR A 29 4.29 2.90 -3.50
CA TYR A 29 5.02 1.64 -3.59
C TYR A 29 4.87 0.86 -2.29
N GLU A 30 4.60 -0.45 -2.40
CA GLU A 30 4.55 -1.37 -1.27
C GLU A 30 5.76 -2.30 -1.28
N PHE A 31 6.32 -2.54 -0.09
CA PHE A 31 7.38 -3.50 0.16
C PHE A 31 6.89 -4.57 1.13
N ALA A 32 7.10 -5.83 0.80
CA ALA A 32 6.69 -6.96 1.63
C ALA A 32 7.84 -7.95 1.82
N LYS A 33 8.15 -8.27 3.08
CA LYS A 33 9.08 -9.34 3.44
C LYS A 33 8.28 -10.54 3.95
N ARG A 34 8.45 -11.68 3.28
CA ARG A 34 7.79 -12.95 3.60
C ARG A 34 8.77 -13.86 4.33
N TYR A 35 8.32 -14.46 5.43
CA TYR A 35 9.06 -15.45 6.18
C TYR A 35 8.59 -16.85 5.79
N GLN A 36 9.49 -17.82 5.89
CA GLN A 36 9.15 -19.23 5.71
C GLN A 36 8.27 -19.71 6.87
N ASP A 37 7.33 -20.59 6.57
CA ASP A 37 6.54 -21.29 7.56
C ASP A 37 7.31 -22.49 8.15
N ASN A 38 6.65 -23.26 9.02
CA ASN A 38 7.24 -24.41 9.68
C ASN A 38 7.57 -25.58 8.71
N GLN A 39 7.12 -25.51 7.47
CA GLN A 39 7.39 -26.48 6.41
C GLN A 39 8.50 -25.96 5.47
N GLY A 40 9.01 -24.75 5.69
CA GLY A 40 10.04 -24.12 4.86
C GLY A 40 9.48 -23.34 3.67
N GLU A 41 8.16 -23.28 3.51
CA GLU A 41 7.51 -22.62 2.38
C GLU A 41 7.27 -21.14 2.68
N LEU A 42 7.41 -20.28 1.67
CA LEU A 42 7.16 -18.85 1.86
C LEU A 42 5.68 -18.60 2.17
N TYR A 43 5.42 -17.77 3.18
CA TYR A 43 4.06 -17.38 3.50
C TYR A 43 3.42 -16.58 2.33
N HIS A 44 2.36 -17.13 1.73
CA HIS A 44 1.64 -16.53 0.58
C HIS A 44 0.39 -15.74 0.97
N GLY A 45 -0.01 -15.74 2.24
CA GLY A 45 -1.19 -15.00 2.66
C GLY A 45 -1.06 -13.49 2.47
N PHE A 46 -2.21 -12.82 2.46
CA PHE A 46 -2.35 -11.37 2.49
C PHE A 46 -3.00 -10.98 3.82
N VAL A 47 -2.48 -9.93 4.46
CA VAL A 47 -3.02 -9.44 5.74
C VAL A 47 -3.74 -8.13 5.47
N ALA A 48 -5.08 -8.15 5.53
CA ALA A 48 -5.91 -6.98 5.27
C ALA A 48 -5.64 -5.82 6.24
N ALA A 49 -5.20 -6.09 7.46
CA ALA A 49 -4.84 -5.05 8.45
C ALA A 49 -3.62 -4.18 8.04
N SER A 50 -2.77 -4.66 7.12
CA SER A 50 -1.73 -3.82 6.53
C SER A 50 -2.29 -2.81 5.52
N ALA A 51 -3.49 -3.05 5.00
CA ALA A 51 -4.19 -2.12 4.11
C ALA A 51 -4.81 -0.92 4.85
N ASP A 52 -5.00 -0.99 6.17
CA ASP A 52 -5.50 0.16 6.93
C ASP A 52 -4.49 1.32 6.96
N LYS A 53 -3.18 1.03 6.96
CA LYS A 53 -2.14 2.07 6.80
C LYS A 53 -2.02 2.61 5.37
N ILE A 54 -2.54 1.87 4.39
CA ILE A 54 -2.63 2.33 3.00
C ILE A 54 -3.69 3.44 2.89
N PHE A 55 -4.80 3.34 3.65
CA PHE A 55 -5.79 4.42 3.74
C PHE A 55 -5.26 5.67 4.45
N GLU A 56 -4.36 5.53 5.44
CA GLU A 56 -3.72 6.70 6.08
C GLU A 56 -2.76 7.47 5.16
N SER A 57 -2.15 6.82 4.16
CA SER A 57 -1.25 7.48 3.19
C SER A 57 -1.98 8.40 2.18
N THR A 58 -3.32 8.36 2.19
CA THR A 58 -4.18 9.26 1.41
C THR A 58 -5.12 10.07 2.30
N ASN A 59 -4.96 9.98 3.63
CA ASN A 59 -5.77 10.70 4.60
C ASN A 59 -5.13 12.07 4.87
N ASN A 60 -5.92 13.14 4.74
CA ASN A 60 -5.51 14.54 4.92
C ASN A 60 -5.58 14.98 6.39
#